data_AF-A0AAD5VAG2-F1
#
_entry.id   AF-A0AAD5VAG2-F1
#
_cell.length_a   1.000
_cell.length_b   1.000
_cell.length_c   1.000
_cell.angle_alpha   90.00
_cell.angle_beta   90.00
_cell.angle_gamma   90.00
#
_symmetry.space_group_name_H-M   'P 1'
#
loop_
_entity.id
_entity.type
_entity.pdbx_description
1 polymer ?
#
loop_
_entity_poly.entity_id
_entity_poly.type
_entity_poly.pdbx_seq_one_letter_code
_entity_poly.pdbx_strand_id
1 'polypeptide(L)'
;MSPGRSPWFINVNTSAYGQAIAAAIFPDPVNGLYTTNGSAPLEEQHGLRQLYKFGLYSHCGYVNGTEGVCSNTTAASRFTPYDVITSDMLANYTRISNALVTQTTFTDTSYLGNFTNAAYYLLTIGTVCAFLAFIVGLVKHTVGFLGSTLLAIVGSFMLLIGATIWTVIIKKAQSVNDIMVGQPGNMVSLGIEVSIGNGLYLAWAGFGTLIASIIPYMISCCTYRG
;
A
#
# COMPACT_ATOMS: atom_id res chain seq x y z
N MET A 1 -15.68 -11.76 -3.43
CA MET A 1 -14.20 -11.81 -3.43
C MET A 1 -13.77 -12.21 -2.03
N SER A 2 -13.14 -13.37 -1.88
CA SER A 2 -12.75 -13.88 -0.56
C SER A 2 -11.73 -12.94 0.10
N PRO A 3 -11.87 -12.57 1.39
CA PRO A 3 -11.06 -11.52 2.02
C PRO A 3 -9.56 -11.82 2.19
N GLY A 4 -9.06 -12.97 1.70
CA GLY A 4 -7.73 -13.47 2.07
C GLY A 4 -6.64 -13.41 0.99
N ARG A 5 -6.93 -13.00 -0.26
CA ARG A 5 -6.00 -13.26 -1.39
C ARG A 5 -5.86 -12.15 -2.45
N SER A 6 -6.17 -10.91 -2.15
CA SER A 6 -5.75 -9.80 -3.04
C SER A 6 -4.28 -9.43 -2.76
N PRO A 7 -3.51 -9.05 -3.77
CA PRO A 7 -2.15 -8.54 -3.55
C PRO A 7 -2.23 -7.16 -2.88
N TRP A 8 -1.81 -7.12 -1.62
CA TRP A 8 -1.75 -5.89 -0.82
C TRP A 8 -0.39 -5.23 -0.98
N PHE A 9 -0.35 -3.90 -1.02
CA PHE A 9 0.91 -3.15 -1.11
C PHE A 9 1.49 -2.89 0.27
N ILE A 10 0.63 -2.66 1.27
CA ILE A 10 1.03 -2.27 2.62
C ILE A 10 0.20 -3.03 3.63
N ASN A 11 0.85 -3.53 4.68
CA ASN A 11 0.19 -4.06 5.87
C ASN A 11 0.56 -3.18 7.05
N VAL A 12 -0.43 -2.76 7.83
CA VAL A 12 -0.26 -1.97 9.06
C VAL A 12 -0.83 -2.80 10.21
N ASN A 13 0.04 -3.26 11.09
CA ASN A 13 -0.32 -4.01 12.29
C ASN A 13 -0.39 -3.04 13.46
N THR A 14 -1.52 -3.00 14.13
CA THR A 14 -1.79 -2.11 15.27
C THR A 14 -2.05 -2.89 16.55
N SER A 15 -1.82 -4.21 16.58
CA SER A 15 -2.17 -5.06 17.74
C SER A 15 -1.46 -4.66 19.04
N ALA A 16 -0.25 -4.11 18.95
CA ALA A 16 0.53 -3.63 20.08
C ALA A 16 0.17 -2.19 20.51
N TYR A 17 -0.65 -1.47 19.74
CA TYR A 17 -1.00 -0.07 19.99
C TYR A 17 -1.68 0.14 21.35
N GLY A 18 -2.55 -0.77 21.75
CA GLY A 18 -3.22 -0.72 23.06
C GLY A 18 -2.26 -0.81 24.25
N GLN A 19 -1.14 -1.52 24.11
CA GLN A 19 -0.10 -1.58 25.16
C GLN A 19 0.64 -0.24 25.27
N ALA A 20 0.94 0.39 24.13
CA ALA A 20 1.58 1.70 24.08
C ALA A 20 0.68 2.80 24.69
N ILE A 21 -0.62 2.77 24.40
CA ILE A 21 -1.58 3.69 25.02
C ILE A 21 -1.68 3.45 26.53
N ALA A 22 -1.76 2.19 26.98
CA ALA A 22 -1.84 1.89 28.40
C ALA A 22 -0.60 2.38 29.17
N ALA A 23 0.58 2.37 28.54
CA ALA A 23 1.79 2.96 29.10
C ALA A 23 1.79 4.50 29.11
N ALA A 24 1.05 5.14 28.19
CA ALA A 24 1.01 6.59 28.05
C ALA A 24 -0.06 7.29 28.93
N ILE A 25 -1.19 6.63 29.21
CA ILE A 25 -2.32 7.18 29.98
C ILE A 25 -2.43 6.55 31.38
N PHE A 26 -1.34 5.99 31.92
CA PHE A 26 -1.36 5.45 33.28
C PHE A 26 -1.87 6.53 34.25
N PRO A 27 -2.95 6.30 35.03
CA PRO A 27 -3.50 5.01 35.46
C PRO A 27 -4.87 4.57 34.86
N ASP A 28 -5.40 5.21 33.82
CA ASP A 28 -6.75 4.88 33.31
C ASP A 28 -6.78 3.61 32.44
N PRO A 29 -7.74 2.68 32.63
CA PRO A 29 -7.81 1.43 31.86
C PRO A 29 -8.23 1.68 30.41
N VAL A 30 -7.48 1.11 29.46
CA VAL A 30 -7.80 1.15 28.02
C VAL A 30 -8.93 0.15 27.72
N ASN A 31 -10.17 0.58 27.88
CA ASN A 31 -11.35 -0.22 27.55
C ASN A 31 -11.93 0.17 26.17
N GLY A 32 -12.28 -0.83 25.37
CA GLY A 32 -12.99 -0.64 24.09
C GLY A 32 -12.16 -0.07 22.94
N LEU A 33 -10.82 -0.07 23.04
CA LEU A 33 -9.96 0.41 21.95
C LEU A 33 -10.09 -0.46 20.71
N TYR A 34 -10.09 -1.80 20.87
CA TYR A 34 -10.23 -2.74 19.77
C TYR A 34 -11.67 -3.22 19.62
N THR A 35 -12.10 -3.39 18.38
CA THR A 35 -13.37 -4.05 18.09
C THR A 35 -13.22 -5.57 18.13
N THR A 36 -14.24 -6.27 18.61
CA THR A 36 -14.33 -7.75 18.57
C THR A 36 -15.19 -8.26 17.42
N ASN A 37 -15.85 -7.36 16.69
CA ASN A 37 -16.74 -7.71 15.58
C ASN A 37 -16.06 -7.41 14.23
N GLY A 38 -15.61 -8.46 13.54
CA GLY A 38 -14.98 -8.33 12.22
C GLY A 38 -15.90 -7.79 11.11
N SER A 39 -17.23 -7.83 11.32
CA SER A 39 -18.25 -7.42 10.35
C SER A 39 -18.76 -5.99 10.57
N ALA A 40 -18.28 -5.28 11.59
CA ALA A 40 -18.61 -3.87 11.77
C ALA A 40 -18.22 -3.06 10.52
N PRO A 41 -18.90 -1.95 10.22
CA PRO A 41 -18.44 -1.02 9.19
C PRO A 41 -17.07 -0.42 9.57
N LEU A 42 -16.29 -0.02 8.56
CA LEU A 42 -15.04 0.74 8.75
C LEU A 42 -15.37 2.23 8.81
N GLU A 43 -14.51 2.99 9.47
CA GLU A 43 -14.51 4.46 9.60
C GLU A 43 -15.70 5.03 10.39
N GLU A 44 -16.36 4.19 11.21
CA GLU A 44 -17.55 4.54 12.01
C GLU A 44 -17.29 4.50 13.53
N GLN A 45 -16.03 4.66 13.98
CA GLN A 45 -15.65 4.73 15.40
C GLN A 45 -16.04 3.50 16.24
N HIS A 46 -16.28 2.35 15.60
CA HIS A 46 -16.69 1.09 16.24
C HIS A 46 -15.53 0.27 16.85
N GLY A 47 -14.33 0.86 16.90
CA GLY A 47 -13.14 0.28 17.51
C GLY A 47 -12.08 -0.08 16.47
N LEU A 48 -10.83 0.03 16.90
CA LEU A 48 -9.66 -0.25 16.11
C LEU A 48 -9.59 -1.74 15.74
N ARG A 49 -9.13 -2.04 14.53
CA ARG A 49 -8.82 -3.40 14.09
C ARG A 49 -7.33 -3.65 14.24
N GLN A 50 -6.92 -4.90 14.39
CA GLN A 50 -5.52 -5.24 14.66
C GLN A 50 -4.65 -5.20 13.41
N LEU A 51 -5.23 -5.39 12.24
CA LEU A 51 -4.48 -5.50 11.00
C LEU A 51 -5.20 -4.77 9.86
N TYR A 52 -4.58 -3.72 9.33
CA TYR A 52 -5.04 -3.00 8.16
C TYR A 52 -4.20 -3.37 6.95
N LYS A 53 -4.86 -3.66 5.84
CA LYS A 53 -4.21 -3.96 4.56
C LYS A 53 -4.66 -2.94 3.53
N PHE A 54 -3.70 -2.29 2.89
CA PHE A 54 -3.95 -1.30 1.85
C PHE A 54 -3.57 -1.89 0.50
N GLY A 55 -4.55 -1.95 -0.39
CA GLY A 55 -4.38 -2.31 -1.78
C GLY A 55 -4.35 -1.08 -2.69
N LEU A 56 -4.33 -1.34 -3.99
CA LEU A 56 -4.31 -0.30 -5.03
C LEU A 56 -5.69 0.36 -5.23
N TYR A 57 -6.77 -0.36 -4.86
CA TYR A 57 -8.17 0.02 -5.15
C TYR A 57 -9.05 0.10 -3.91
N SER A 58 -8.64 -0.51 -2.80
CA SER A 58 -9.40 -0.55 -1.57
C SER A 58 -8.47 -0.80 -0.39
N HIS A 59 -8.98 -0.55 0.80
CA HIS A 59 -8.33 -0.88 2.06
C HIS A 59 -9.25 -1.78 2.88
N CYS A 60 -8.68 -2.67 3.68
CA CYS A 60 -9.43 -3.62 4.48
C CYS A 60 -8.83 -3.72 5.87
N GLY A 61 -9.68 -3.89 6.87
CA GLY A 61 -9.25 -4.05 8.26
C GLY A 61 -9.73 -5.37 8.85
N TYR A 62 -8.88 -6.03 9.63
CA TYR A 62 -9.09 -7.37 10.18
C TYR A 62 -8.87 -7.40 11.69
N VAL A 63 -9.73 -8.15 12.39
CA VAL A 63 -9.73 -8.26 13.85
C VAL A 63 -8.88 -9.43 14.35
N ASN A 64 -8.59 -10.42 13.50
CA ASN A 64 -7.74 -11.58 13.85
C ASN A 64 -7.02 -12.17 12.60
N GLY A 65 -6.75 -11.32 11.60
CA GLY A 65 -6.17 -11.71 10.31
C GLY A 65 -7.12 -12.43 9.34
N THR A 66 -8.19 -13.05 9.83
CA THR A 66 -9.18 -13.81 9.03
C THR A 66 -10.51 -13.10 8.86
N GLU A 67 -11.03 -12.46 9.91
CA GLU A 67 -12.30 -11.75 9.91
C GLU A 67 -12.08 -10.25 9.71
N GLY A 68 -12.68 -9.70 8.66
CA GLY A 68 -12.54 -8.30 8.30
C GLY A 68 -13.50 -7.85 7.21
N VAL A 69 -13.58 -6.53 7.05
CA VAL A 69 -14.39 -5.85 6.03
C VAL A 69 -13.47 -4.94 5.24
N CYS A 70 -13.83 -4.70 3.99
CA CYS A 70 -13.12 -3.82 3.08
C CYS A 70 -13.97 -2.57 2.81
N SER A 71 -13.31 -1.44 2.61
CA SER A 71 -13.95 -0.24 2.09
C SER A 71 -14.36 -0.41 0.62
N ASN A 72 -15.13 0.56 0.13
CA ASN A 72 -15.59 0.58 -1.24
C ASN A 72 -14.40 0.63 -2.23
N THR A 73 -14.49 -0.11 -3.32
CA THR A 73 -13.44 -0.14 -4.33
C THR A 73 -13.47 1.13 -5.15
N THR A 74 -12.39 1.90 -5.11
CA THR A 74 -12.25 3.15 -5.86
C THR A 74 -10.96 3.15 -6.68
N ALA A 75 -11.03 3.71 -7.89
CA ALA A 75 -9.84 3.88 -8.70
C ALA A 75 -8.92 4.92 -8.05
N ALA A 76 -7.61 4.65 -8.06
CA ALA A 76 -6.60 5.52 -7.47
C ALA A 76 -6.87 5.87 -6.00
N SER A 77 -7.28 4.86 -5.22
CA SER A 77 -7.49 4.96 -3.77
C SER A 77 -6.26 5.59 -3.11
N ARG A 78 -6.47 6.69 -2.41
CA ARG A 78 -5.41 7.42 -1.72
C ARG A 78 -4.96 6.60 -0.51
N PHE A 79 -3.66 6.53 -0.28
CA PHE A 79 -3.11 5.92 0.92
C PHE A 79 -3.13 6.93 2.07
N THR A 80 -4.13 6.82 2.94
CA THR A 80 -4.32 7.72 4.10
C THR A 80 -4.42 6.90 5.39
N PRO A 81 -3.34 6.20 5.80
CA PRO A 81 -3.41 5.21 6.86
C PRO A 81 -3.79 5.83 8.20
N TYR A 82 -3.33 7.06 8.49
CA TYR A 82 -3.65 7.75 9.72
C TYR A 82 -5.14 8.08 9.85
N ASP A 83 -5.75 8.65 8.80
CA ASP A 83 -7.18 9.00 8.78
C ASP A 83 -8.06 7.76 8.95
N VAL A 84 -7.74 6.69 8.22
CA VAL A 84 -8.48 5.41 8.31
C VAL A 84 -8.40 4.84 9.73
N ILE A 85 -7.20 4.77 10.30
CA ILE A 85 -6.99 4.25 11.65
C ILE A 85 -7.69 5.11 12.71
N THR A 86 -7.60 6.44 12.60
CA THR A 86 -8.18 7.37 13.58
C THR A 86 -9.70 7.45 13.48
N SER A 87 -10.27 7.28 12.29
CA SER A 87 -11.72 7.21 12.08
C SER A 87 -12.37 5.94 12.64
N ASP A 88 -11.62 4.84 12.72
CA ASP A 88 -12.06 3.59 13.37
C ASP A 88 -12.01 3.68 14.91
N MET A 89 -11.16 4.56 15.46
CA MET A 89 -11.02 4.76 16.91
C MET A 89 -12.17 5.58 17.49
N LEU A 90 -12.51 5.31 18.75
CA LEU A 90 -13.38 6.20 19.54
C LEU A 90 -12.72 7.57 19.72
N ALA A 91 -13.53 8.63 19.69
CA ALA A 91 -13.11 10.04 19.74
C ALA A 91 -12.09 10.38 20.85
N ASN A 92 -12.18 9.70 22.00
CA ASN A 92 -11.25 9.90 23.12
C ASN A 92 -9.83 9.45 22.78
N TYR A 93 -9.69 8.28 22.15
CA TYR A 93 -8.38 7.76 21.75
C TYR A 93 -7.81 8.54 20.58
N THR A 94 -8.65 9.02 19.66
CA THR A 94 -8.22 9.83 18.52
C THR A 94 -7.47 11.09 18.96
N ARG A 95 -7.92 11.77 20.03
CA ARG A 95 -7.20 12.94 20.57
C ARG A 95 -5.83 12.58 21.13
N ILE A 96 -5.72 11.43 21.76
CA ILE A 96 -4.47 10.95 22.37
C ILE A 96 -3.50 10.52 21.28
N SER A 97 -3.98 9.83 20.24
CA SER A 97 -3.19 9.50 19.04
C SER A 97 -2.66 10.74 18.33
N ASN A 98 -3.47 11.82 18.23
CA ASN A 98 -3.02 13.10 17.66
C ASN A 98 -1.91 13.76 18.48
N ALA A 99 -1.90 13.60 19.81
CA ALA A 99 -0.86 14.13 20.67
C ALA A 99 0.43 13.28 20.64
N LEU A 100 0.31 11.95 20.57
CA LEU A 100 1.44 11.02 20.53
C LEU A 100 2.13 10.97 19.17
N VAL A 101 1.37 10.98 18.08
CA VAL A 101 1.88 10.82 16.71
C VAL A 101 1.95 12.20 16.06
N THR A 102 2.85 13.04 16.55
CA THR A 102 3.12 14.35 15.95
C THR A 102 4.34 14.28 15.02
N GLN A 103 4.26 14.96 13.87
CA GLN A 103 5.38 15.20 12.94
C GLN A 103 5.99 13.97 12.24
N THR A 104 5.19 12.97 11.86
CA THR A 104 5.69 11.88 11.00
C THR A 104 5.06 11.92 9.61
N THR A 105 5.78 11.40 8.62
CA THR A 105 5.24 11.24 7.26
C THR A 105 3.99 10.34 7.21
N PHE A 106 3.75 9.56 8.26
CA PHE A 106 2.55 8.74 8.41
C PHE A 106 1.27 9.57 8.58
N THR A 107 1.35 10.78 9.15
CA THR A 107 0.20 11.68 9.35
C THR A 107 -0.02 12.64 8.18
N ASP A 108 0.93 12.72 7.24
CA ASP A 108 0.80 13.58 6.05
C ASP A 108 -0.03 12.89 4.95
N THR A 109 -1.34 13.03 5.08
CA THR A 109 -2.33 12.40 4.19
C THR A 109 -2.33 13.01 2.80
N SER A 110 -1.96 14.29 2.66
CA SER A 110 -1.83 14.96 1.37
C SER A 110 -0.62 14.42 0.59
N TYR A 111 0.54 14.33 1.24
CA TYR A 111 1.75 13.79 0.62
C TYR A 111 1.53 12.32 0.24
N LEU A 112 1.20 11.45 1.21
CA LEU A 112 1.01 10.02 0.94
C LEU A 112 -0.10 9.79 -0.11
N GLY A 113 -1.22 10.49 0.00
CA GLY A 113 -2.36 10.35 -0.90
C GLY A 113 -2.06 10.81 -2.33
N ASN A 114 -1.36 11.92 -2.53
CA ASN A 114 -1.06 12.44 -3.87
C ASN A 114 -0.03 11.57 -4.61
N PHE A 115 1.04 11.15 -3.92
CA PHE A 115 2.06 10.31 -4.54
C PHE A 115 1.56 8.90 -4.83
N THR A 116 0.73 8.30 -3.96
CA THR A 116 0.13 6.98 -4.25
C THR A 116 -0.87 7.03 -5.40
N ASN A 117 -1.64 8.12 -5.51
CA ASN A 117 -2.56 8.34 -6.62
C ASN A 117 -1.81 8.48 -7.96
N ALA A 118 -0.73 9.27 -8.00
CA ALA A 118 0.12 9.37 -9.19
C ALA A 118 0.77 8.03 -9.55
N ALA A 119 1.28 7.29 -8.56
CA ALA A 119 1.87 5.97 -8.76
C ALA A 119 0.87 4.95 -9.32
N TYR A 120 -0.39 5.01 -8.89
CA TYR A 120 -1.48 4.20 -9.44
C TYR A 120 -1.62 4.43 -10.96
N TYR A 121 -1.66 5.69 -11.40
CA TYR A 121 -1.79 5.99 -12.83
C TYR A 121 -0.56 5.54 -13.62
N LEU A 122 0.64 5.71 -13.07
CA LEU A 122 1.86 5.23 -13.72
C LEU A 122 1.90 3.70 -13.88
N LEU A 123 1.50 2.96 -12.84
CA LEU A 123 1.42 1.51 -12.89
C LEU A 123 0.37 1.04 -13.91
N THR A 124 -0.82 1.64 -13.90
CA THR A 124 -1.89 1.28 -14.84
C THR A 124 -1.50 1.57 -16.29
N ILE A 125 -0.98 2.76 -16.59
CA ILE A 125 -0.52 3.09 -17.95
C ILE A 125 0.62 2.15 -18.37
N GLY A 126 1.58 1.86 -17.48
CA GLY A 126 2.66 0.91 -17.74
C GLY A 126 2.14 -0.49 -18.10
N THR A 127 1.13 -1.00 -17.38
CA THR A 127 0.50 -2.30 -17.71
C THR A 127 -0.29 -2.28 -19.01
N VAL A 128 -0.94 -1.17 -19.36
CA VAL A 128 -1.63 -1.02 -20.66
C VAL A 128 -0.61 -1.00 -21.79
N CYS A 129 0.50 -0.28 -21.65
CA CYS A 129 1.61 -0.30 -22.61
C CYS A 129 2.20 -1.71 -22.76
N ALA A 130 2.34 -2.46 -21.66
CA ALA A 130 2.79 -3.86 -21.68
C ALA A 130 1.87 -4.74 -22.54
N PHE A 131 0.56 -4.61 -22.32
CA PHE A 131 -0.45 -5.37 -23.04
C PHE A 131 -0.49 -5.01 -24.53
N LEU A 132 -0.39 -3.72 -24.86
CA LEU A 132 -0.30 -3.26 -26.24
C LEU A 132 1.00 -3.73 -26.91
N ALA A 133 2.13 -3.69 -26.21
CA ALA A 133 3.39 -4.23 -26.72
C ALA A 133 3.27 -5.72 -27.07
N PHE A 134 2.57 -6.49 -26.23
CA PHE A 134 2.29 -7.91 -26.50
C PHE A 134 1.44 -8.09 -27.76
N ILE A 135 0.32 -7.38 -27.89
CA ILE A 135 -0.56 -7.49 -29.08
C ILE A 135 0.18 -7.10 -30.35
N VAL A 136 0.86 -5.96 -30.34
CA VAL A 136 1.57 -5.45 -31.53
C VAL A 136 2.73 -6.37 -31.90
N GLY A 137 3.40 -6.98 -30.91
CA GLY A 137 4.45 -7.97 -31.12
C GLY A 137 3.99 -9.28 -31.74
N LEU A 138 2.68 -9.58 -31.77
CA LEU A 138 2.13 -10.74 -32.48
C LEU A 138 1.96 -10.49 -33.99
N VAL A 139 1.95 -9.23 -34.42
CA VAL A 139 1.81 -8.87 -35.83
C VAL A 139 3.14 -9.14 -36.54
N LYS A 140 3.12 -10.05 -37.53
CA LYS A 140 4.30 -10.46 -38.32
C LYS A 140 4.71 -9.36 -39.31
N HIS A 141 5.23 -8.25 -38.82
CA HIS A 141 5.73 -7.15 -39.62
C HIS A 141 6.88 -6.43 -38.88
N THR A 142 7.95 -6.05 -39.59
CA THR A 142 9.14 -5.40 -38.99
C THR A 142 8.78 -4.15 -38.18
N VAL A 143 7.85 -3.35 -38.70
CA VAL A 143 7.35 -2.13 -38.02
C VAL A 143 6.56 -2.46 -36.75
N GLY A 144 5.87 -3.62 -36.70
CA GLY A 144 5.18 -4.10 -35.50
C GLY A 144 6.17 -4.43 -34.39
N PHE A 145 7.26 -5.14 -34.70
CA PHE A 145 8.32 -5.44 -33.73
C PHE A 145 9.03 -4.17 -33.21
N LEU A 146 9.23 -3.16 -34.06
CA LEU A 146 9.79 -1.87 -33.61
C LEU A 146 8.80 -1.08 -32.74
N GLY A 147 7.51 -1.12 -33.07
CA GLY A 147 6.46 -0.54 -32.22
C GLY A 147 6.39 -1.22 -30.84
N SER A 148 6.45 -2.56 -30.80
CA SER A 148 6.37 -3.30 -29.55
C SER A 148 7.59 -3.06 -28.64
N THR A 149 8.80 -2.93 -29.20
CA THR A 149 9.99 -2.58 -28.39
C THR A 149 9.88 -1.20 -27.77
N LEU A 150 9.44 -0.19 -28.52
CA LEU A 150 9.26 1.17 -28.00
C LEU A 150 8.19 1.21 -26.89
N LEU A 151 7.05 0.55 -27.10
CA LEU A 151 6.00 0.45 -26.08
C LEU A 151 6.47 -0.31 -24.84
N ALA A 152 7.31 -1.34 -25.01
CA ALA A 152 7.88 -2.08 -23.90
C ALA A 152 8.91 -1.24 -23.10
N ILE A 153 9.72 -0.44 -23.78
CA ILE A 153 10.65 0.49 -23.10
C ILE A 153 9.88 1.53 -22.29
N VAL A 154 8.89 2.19 -22.90
CA VAL A 154 8.05 3.19 -22.22
C VAL A 154 7.29 2.56 -21.04
N GLY A 155 6.68 1.39 -21.25
CA GLY A 155 5.99 0.65 -20.20
C GLY A 155 6.93 0.26 -19.04
N SER A 156 8.16 -0.15 -19.33
CA SER A 156 9.17 -0.48 -18.31
C SER A 156 9.52 0.74 -17.45
N PHE A 157 9.72 1.92 -18.06
CA PHE A 157 9.99 3.15 -17.31
C PHE A 157 8.82 3.54 -16.40
N MET A 158 7.59 3.46 -16.90
CA MET A 158 6.39 3.79 -16.11
C MET A 158 6.21 2.84 -14.92
N LEU A 159 6.41 1.53 -15.13
CA LEU A 159 6.37 0.54 -14.05
C LEU A 159 7.46 0.76 -13.01
N LEU A 160 8.69 1.11 -13.46
CA LEU A 160 9.80 1.43 -12.56
C LEU A 160 9.48 2.63 -11.66
N ILE A 161 8.98 3.73 -12.25
CA ILE A 161 8.63 4.93 -11.50
C ILE A 161 7.49 4.62 -10.53
N GLY A 162 6.46 3.89 -10.97
CA GLY A 162 5.35 3.48 -10.10
C GLY A 162 5.80 2.61 -8.91
N ALA A 163 6.64 1.60 -9.16
CA ALA A 163 7.15 0.70 -8.12
C ALA A 163 8.10 1.41 -7.14
N THR A 164 8.93 2.33 -7.63
CA THR A 164 9.84 3.12 -6.80
C THR A 164 9.08 4.09 -5.90
N ILE A 165 8.06 4.80 -6.41
CA ILE A 165 7.21 5.68 -5.59
C ILE A 165 6.55 4.90 -4.45
N TRP A 166 5.94 3.74 -4.74
CA TRP A 166 5.36 2.88 -3.70
C TRP A 166 6.40 2.42 -2.68
N THR A 167 7.60 2.04 -3.13
CA THR A 167 8.69 1.63 -2.23
C THR A 167 9.08 2.77 -1.27
N VAL A 168 9.25 3.99 -1.79
CA VAL A 168 9.63 5.17 -0.98
C VAL A 168 8.53 5.54 0.00
N ILE A 169 7.26 5.52 -0.42
CA ILE A 169 6.12 5.82 0.46
C ILE A 169 6.05 4.82 1.60
N ILE A 170 6.22 3.52 1.32
CA ILE A 170 6.21 2.50 2.37
C ILE A 170 7.37 2.73 3.35
N LYS A 171 8.58 2.99 2.85
CA LYS A 171 9.73 3.31 3.72
C LYS A 171 9.51 4.55 4.56
N LYS A 172 8.86 5.59 4.02
CA LYS A 172 8.47 6.78 4.79
C LYS A 172 7.36 6.48 5.80
N ALA A 173 6.42 5.60 5.48
CA ALA A 173 5.38 5.18 6.42
C ALA A 173 5.96 4.32 7.56
N GLN A 174 7.02 3.55 7.30
CA GLN A 174 7.74 2.76 8.32
C GLN A 174 8.41 3.61 9.40
N SER A 175 8.58 4.92 9.21
CA SER A 175 9.12 5.80 10.26
C SER A 175 8.27 5.82 11.52
N VAL A 176 6.99 5.42 11.44
CA VAL A 176 6.10 5.30 12.60
C VAL A 176 6.51 4.16 13.54
N ASN A 177 7.20 3.13 13.01
CA ASN A 177 7.64 1.97 13.78
C ASN A 177 8.74 2.35 14.79
N ASP A 178 9.51 3.40 14.47
CA ASP A 178 10.61 3.91 15.30
C ASP A 178 10.13 4.83 16.43
N ILE A 179 8.83 5.18 16.46
CA ILE A 179 8.28 6.02 17.53
C ILE A 179 8.18 5.19 18.81
N MET A 180 8.88 5.66 19.84
CA MET A 180 8.83 5.09 21.19
C MET A 180 8.00 6.01 22.08
N VAL A 181 7.10 5.44 22.87
CA VAL A 181 6.19 6.12 23.79
C VAL A 181 6.35 5.52 25.19
N GLY A 182 6.43 6.38 26.21
CA GLY A 182 6.53 5.96 27.61
C GLY A 182 7.29 6.98 28.45
N GLN A 183 7.22 6.82 29.78
CA GLN A 183 8.02 7.63 30.71
C GLN A 183 9.51 7.22 30.65
N PRO A 184 10.44 8.14 30.99
CA PRO A 184 11.87 7.83 31.04
C PRO A 184 12.12 6.68 32.04
N GLY A 185 12.38 5.49 31.51
CA GLY A 185 12.56 4.25 32.29
C GLY A 185 11.82 3.02 31.71
N ASN A 186 10.70 3.22 31.00
CA ASN A 186 9.91 2.16 30.35
C ASN A 186 9.39 2.66 28.98
N MET A 187 10.29 2.81 28.01
CA MET A 187 9.93 3.17 26.64
C MET A 187 9.37 1.93 25.92
N VAL A 188 8.16 2.03 25.40
CA VAL A 188 7.49 0.98 24.62
C VAL A 188 7.30 1.50 23.20
N SER A 189 7.50 0.68 22.17
CA SER A 189 7.18 1.09 20.80
C SER A 189 5.70 1.47 20.69
N LEU A 190 5.38 2.47 19.87
CA LEU A 190 4.02 2.92 19.62
C LEU A 190 3.08 1.77 19.23
N GLY A 191 3.60 0.66 18.70
CA GLY A 191 2.80 -0.55 18.45
C GLY A 191 1.96 -0.49 17.17
N ILE A 192 2.25 0.50 16.32
CA ILE A 192 1.82 0.58 14.91
C ILE A 192 3.03 0.18 14.07
N GLU A 193 2.95 -0.99 13.44
CA GLU A 193 4.02 -1.54 12.61
C GLU A 193 3.57 -1.60 11.14
N VAL A 194 4.24 -0.82 10.29
CA VAL A 194 4.04 -0.84 8.84
C VAL A 194 5.03 -1.81 8.19
N SER A 195 4.51 -2.72 7.37
CA SER A 195 5.28 -3.70 6.62
C SER A 195 4.87 -3.74 5.14
N ILE A 196 5.80 -4.19 4.30
CA ILE A 196 5.61 -4.31 2.85
C ILE A 196 4.70 -5.51 2.56
N GLY A 197 3.73 -5.31 1.67
CA GLY A 197 2.86 -6.38 1.18
C GLY A 197 3.34 -7.01 -0.14
N ASN A 198 2.80 -8.19 -0.47
CA ASN A 198 3.17 -8.97 -1.65
C ASN A 198 2.92 -8.25 -2.99
N GLY A 199 2.01 -7.28 -3.04
CA GLY A 199 1.69 -6.50 -4.23
C GLY A 199 2.87 -5.68 -4.75
N LEU A 200 3.75 -5.20 -3.87
CA LEU A 200 4.95 -4.48 -4.30
C LEU A 200 5.93 -5.39 -5.04
N TYR A 201 6.10 -6.63 -4.56
CA TYR A 201 6.94 -7.62 -5.23
C TYR A 201 6.41 -7.99 -6.61
N LEU A 202 5.08 -8.04 -6.79
CA LEU A 202 4.47 -8.25 -8.09
C LEU A 202 4.72 -7.09 -9.06
N ALA A 203 4.72 -5.84 -8.57
CA ALA A 203 5.05 -4.68 -9.40
C ALA A 203 6.51 -4.73 -9.88
N TRP A 204 7.45 -5.09 -8.99
CA TRP A 204 8.86 -5.30 -9.34
C TRP A 204 9.08 -6.48 -10.29
N ALA A 205 8.36 -7.59 -10.08
CA ALA A 205 8.39 -8.73 -10.99
C ALA A 205 7.84 -8.37 -12.38
N GLY A 206 6.76 -7.58 -12.42
CA GLY A 206 6.21 -7.03 -13.66
C GLY A 206 7.23 -6.19 -14.42
N PHE A 207 7.93 -5.30 -13.74
CA PHE A 207 9.03 -4.54 -14.33
C PHE A 207 10.15 -5.45 -14.89
N GLY A 208 10.62 -6.41 -14.09
CA GLY A 208 11.71 -7.31 -14.50
C GLY A 208 11.35 -8.16 -15.72
N THR A 209 10.13 -8.69 -15.76
CA THR A 209 9.63 -9.48 -16.90
C THR A 209 9.47 -8.63 -18.16
N LEU A 210 9.03 -7.38 -18.03
CA LEU A 210 8.87 -6.46 -19.15
C LEU A 210 10.22 -6.08 -19.75
N ILE A 211 11.23 -5.80 -18.93
CA ILE A 211 12.61 -5.60 -19.41
C ILE A 211 13.14 -6.85 -20.11
N ALA A 212 12.96 -8.02 -19.53
CA ALA A 212 13.41 -9.27 -20.13
C ALA A 212 12.78 -9.50 -21.52
N SER A 213 11.53 -9.08 -21.71
CA SER A 213 10.83 -9.17 -23.00
C SER A 213 11.40 -8.29 -24.11
N ILE A 214 12.18 -7.24 -23.78
CA ILE A 214 12.80 -6.36 -24.79
C ILE A 214 13.79 -7.14 -25.66
N ILE A 215 14.54 -8.10 -25.08
CA ILE A 215 15.57 -8.88 -25.78
C ILE A 215 14.99 -9.65 -26.99
N PRO A 216 13.97 -10.53 -26.82
CA PRO A 216 13.40 -11.26 -27.96
C PRO A 216 12.75 -10.33 -28.99
N TYR A 217 12.15 -9.20 -28.58
CA TYR A 217 11.59 -8.24 -29.53
C TYR A 217 12.68 -7.55 -30.36
N MET A 218 13.81 -7.19 -29.75
CA MET A 218 14.97 -6.62 -30.47
C MET A 218 15.59 -7.61 -31.45
N ILE A 219 15.78 -8.88 -31.03
CA ILE A 219 16.29 -9.93 -31.93
C ILE A 219 15.32 -10.15 -33.09
N SER A 220 14.02 -10.24 -32.82
CA SER A 220 13.00 -10.42 -33.87
C SER A 220 12.99 -9.24 -34.83
N CYS A 221 13.12 -8.00 -34.35
CA CYS A 221 13.20 -6.82 -35.23
C CYS A 221 14.42 -6.86 -36.17
N CYS A 222 15.57 -7.32 -35.68
CA CYS A 222 16.83 -7.37 -36.46
C CYS A 222 16.97 -8.62 -37.35
N THR A 223 16.27 -9.71 -37.01
CA THR A 223 16.37 -11.00 -37.73
C THR A 223 15.18 -11.29 -38.63
N TYR A 224 14.06 -10.56 -38.46
CA TYR A 224 12.88 -10.73 -39.28
C TYR A 224 13.15 -10.29 -40.72
N ARG A 225 13.29 -11.29 -41.59
CA ARG A 225 13.22 -11.15 -43.04
C ARG A 225 11.75 -11.26 -43.45
N GLY A 226 11.07 -10.10 -43.47
CA GLY A 226 9.77 -9.94 -44.11
C GLY A 226 9.89 -9.93 -45.63
#